data_AF-A0A2D2H2K5-F1
#
_entry.id   AF-A0A2D2H2K5-F1
#
_cell.length_a   1.000
_cell.length_b   1.000
_cell.length_c   1.000
_cell.angle_alpha   90.00
_cell.angle_beta   90.00
_cell.angle_gamma   90.00
#
_symmetry.space_group_name_H-M   'P 1'
#
loop_
_entity.id
_entity.type
_entity.pdbx_description
1 polymer ?
#
loop_
_entity_poly.entity_id
_entity_poly.type
_entity_poly.pdbx_seq_one_letter_code
_entity_poly.pdbx_strand_id
1 'polypeptide(L)'
;MADNDSSETTKPGTRPGSAPRQTRRLSDKILIAFHHACDQEDFEVAEDLLRLLEVMLTRKPVHPDVNRRKNMESLVAAHERLWLLRHPEAQG
;
A
#
# COMPACT_ATOMS: atom_id res chain seq x y z
N MET A 1 44.48 15.37 -41.89
CA MET A 1 43.32 16.23 -42.20
C MET A 1 42.08 15.38 -41.96
N ALA A 2 41.36 15.58 -40.84
CA ALA A 2 40.13 16.38 -40.76
C ALA A 2 39.06 15.76 -41.70
N ASP A 3 37.96 15.19 -41.20
CA ASP A 3 36.87 15.97 -40.60
C ASP A 3 36.25 15.34 -39.34
N ASN A 4 36.04 16.21 -38.34
CA ASN A 4 35.20 16.02 -37.16
C ASN A 4 33.93 16.85 -37.39
N ASP A 5 32.81 16.22 -37.71
CA ASP A 5 31.51 16.89 -37.73
C ASP A 5 30.72 16.53 -36.46
N SER A 6 30.55 17.56 -35.64
CA SER A 6 29.72 17.55 -34.44
C SER A 6 28.32 17.99 -34.85
N SER A 7 27.32 17.13 -34.63
CA SER A 7 25.93 17.54 -34.65
C SER A 7 25.22 17.01 -33.41
N GLU A 8 25.37 17.82 -32.36
CA GLU A 8 24.49 17.91 -31.20
C GLU A 8 23.02 17.86 -31.64
N THR A 9 22.27 16.86 -31.21
CA THR A 9 20.80 16.90 -31.24
C THR A 9 20.27 16.91 -29.82
N THR A 10 19.93 18.12 -29.42
CA THR A 10 19.22 18.51 -28.20
C THR A 10 17.88 17.77 -28.12
N LYS A 11 17.60 17.18 -26.95
CA LYS A 11 16.38 16.45 -26.57
C LYS A 11 15.12 17.30 -26.72
N PRO A 12 13.96 16.75 -27.13
CA PRO A 12 12.68 17.20 -26.60
C PRO A 12 12.35 16.34 -25.38
N GLY A 13 12.14 17.01 -24.24
CA GLY A 13 11.93 16.39 -22.95
C GLY A 13 10.74 15.46 -22.91
N THR A 14 11.01 14.18 -22.63
CA THR A 14 10.08 13.34 -21.89
C THR A 14 9.96 13.96 -20.51
N ARG A 15 8.98 14.84 -20.32
CA ARG A 15 8.47 15.15 -18.98
C ARG A 15 8.18 13.77 -18.38
N PRO A 16 8.77 13.36 -17.24
CA PRO A 16 8.21 12.23 -16.53
C PRO A 16 6.78 12.65 -16.23
N GLY A 17 5.84 12.10 -17.01
CA GLY A 17 4.41 12.32 -16.77
C GLY A 17 4.25 12.08 -15.30
N SER A 18 3.87 13.14 -14.57
CA SER A 18 3.80 13.12 -13.12
C SER A 18 3.09 11.84 -12.74
N ALA A 19 3.85 10.87 -12.22
CA ALA A 19 3.29 9.61 -11.76
C ALA A 19 2.08 10.02 -10.93
N PRO A 20 0.89 9.46 -11.23
CA PRO A 20 -0.37 9.98 -10.68
C PRO A 20 -0.11 10.20 -9.21
N ARG A 21 -0.27 11.45 -8.73
CA ARG A 21 -0.02 11.81 -7.33
C ARG A 21 -0.90 10.87 -6.54
N GLN A 22 -0.33 9.76 -6.12
CA GLN A 22 -1.05 8.63 -5.59
C GLN A 22 -1.33 9.07 -4.17
N THR A 23 -2.35 9.92 -4.04
CA THR A 23 -2.95 10.26 -2.77
C THR A 23 -3.13 8.92 -2.08
N ARG A 24 -2.43 8.73 -0.94
CA ARG A 24 -2.44 7.49 -0.16
C ARG A 24 -3.85 6.91 -0.20
N ARG A 25 -4.00 5.70 -0.75
CA ARG A 25 -5.31 5.10 -0.98
C ARG A 25 -6.03 5.01 0.35
N LEU A 26 -7.37 4.98 0.35
CA LEU A 26 -8.12 4.81 1.59
C LEU A 26 -7.69 3.53 2.33
N SER A 27 -7.37 2.45 1.61
CA SER A 27 -6.77 1.23 2.17
C SER A 27 -5.49 1.51 2.95
N ASP A 28 -4.58 2.32 2.40
CA ASP A 28 -3.31 2.65 3.04
C ASP A 28 -3.55 3.47 4.32
N LYS A 29 -4.51 4.40 4.28
CA LYS A 29 -4.91 5.19 5.44
C LYS A 29 -5.48 4.32 6.56
N ILE A 30 -6.33 3.35 6.20
CA ILE A 30 -6.92 2.41 7.16
C ILE A 30 -5.82 1.52 7.76
N LEU A 31 -4.88 1.02 6.97
CA LEU A 31 -3.75 0.23 7.49
C LEU A 31 -2.90 1.01 8.50
N ILE A 32 -2.62 2.29 8.25
CA ILE A 32 -1.86 3.11 9.21
C ILE A 32 -2.66 3.32 10.49
N ALA A 33 -3.95 3.62 10.38
CA ALA A 33 -4.82 3.79 11.54
C ALA A 33 -4.92 2.49 12.35
N PHE A 34 -4.99 1.35 11.67
CA PHE A 34 -4.97 0.02 12.29
C PHE A 34 -3.70 -0.20 13.10
N HIS A 35 -2.53 0.04 12.50
CA HIS A 35 -1.25 -0.09 13.22
C HIS A 35 -1.17 0.86 14.43
N HIS A 36 -1.65 2.09 14.27
CA HIS A 36 -1.69 3.04 15.37
C HIS A 36 -2.62 2.59 16.51
N ALA A 37 -3.79 2.03 16.21
CA ALA A 37 -4.68 1.45 17.23
C ALA A 37 -4.03 0.23 17.92
N CYS A 38 -3.34 -0.62 17.17
CA CYS A 38 -2.53 -1.71 17.75
C CYS A 38 -1.46 -1.20 18.73
N ASP A 39 -0.75 -0.12 18.36
CA ASP A 39 0.30 0.47 19.21
C ASP A 39 -0.27 1.12 20.48
N GLN A 40 -1.57 1.43 20.50
CA GLN A 40 -2.30 1.94 21.65
C GLN A 40 -3.04 0.86 22.45
N GLU A 41 -2.91 -0.41 22.05
CA GLU A 41 -3.66 -1.54 22.61
C GLU A 41 -5.19 -1.39 22.51
N ASP A 42 -5.68 -0.53 21.61
CA ASP A 42 -7.10 -0.34 21.33
C ASP A 42 -7.58 -1.40 20.33
N PHE A 43 -7.85 -2.60 20.86
CA PHE A 43 -8.15 -3.79 20.05
C PHE A 43 -9.52 -3.76 19.39
N GLU A 44 -10.47 -3.00 19.91
CA GLU A 44 -11.80 -2.84 19.31
C GLU A 44 -11.69 -1.97 18.06
N VAL A 45 -11.05 -0.82 18.17
CA VAL A 45 -10.80 0.07 17.03
C VAL A 45 -9.94 -0.61 15.96
N ALA A 46 -8.89 -1.34 16.37
CA ALA A 46 -8.06 -2.10 15.43
C ALA A 46 -8.88 -3.17 14.68
N GLU A 47 -9.75 -3.90 15.37
CA GLU A 47 -10.59 -4.93 14.74
C GLU A 47 -11.57 -4.33 13.73
N ASP A 48 -12.23 -3.22 14.06
CA ASP A 48 -13.18 -2.57 13.16
C ASP A 48 -12.51 -1.96 11.92
N LEU A 49 -11.33 -1.37 12.08
CA LEU A 49 -10.52 -0.89 10.96
C LEU A 49 -10.10 -2.03 10.03
N LEU A 50 -9.71 -3.18 10.59
CA LEU A 50 -9.30 -4.34 9.82
C LEU A 50 -10.47 -4.98 9.06
N ARG A 51 -11.66 -5.09 9.69
CA ARG A 51 -12.89 -5.54 9.02
C ARG A 51 -13.25 -4.61 7.85
N LEU A 52 -13.15 -3.29 8.04
CA LEU A 52 -13.43 -2.33 6.96
C LEU A 52 -12.47 -2.49 5.79
N LEU A 53 -11.17 -2.68 6.08
CA LEU A 53 -10.16 -2.96 5.07
C LEU A 53 -10.47 -4.24 4.30
N GLU A 54 -10.79 -5.33 5.01
CA GLU A 54 -11.16 -6.61 4.40
C GLU A 54 -12.35 -6.44 3.45
N VAL A 55 -13.42 -5.77 3.91
CA VAL A 55 -14.60 -5.48 3.10
C VAL A 55 -14.22 -4.70 1.84
N MET A 56 -13.34 -3.72 1.93
CA MET A 56 -12.89 -2.95 0.77
C MET A 56 -12.10 -3.78 -0.24
N LEU A 57 -11.27 -4.72 0.23
CA LEU A 57 -10.36 -5.50 -0.63
C LEU A 57 -10.99 -6.76 -1.21
N THR A 58 -12.00 -7.31 -0.56
CA THR A 58 -12.68 -8.55 -0.97
C THR A 58 -13.93 -8.30 -1.81
N ARG A 59 -14.50 -7.09 -1.78
CA ARG A 59 -15.57 -6.67 -2.70
C ARG A 59 -15.11 -6.83 -4.15
N LYS A 60 -15.93 -7.48 -4.97
CA LYS A 60 -15.64 -7.78 -6.38
C LYS A 60 -15.28 -6.48 -7.13
N PRO A 61 -14.02 -6.31 -7.58
CA PRO A 61 -13.62 -5.09 -8.26
C PRO A 61 -14.30 -4.98 -9.63
N VAL A 62 -14.82 -3.80 -9.96
CA VAL A 62 -15.36 -3.50 -11.32
C VAL A 62 -14.25 -3.51 -12.37
N HIS A 63 -13.00 -3.26 -11.94
CA HIS A 63 -11.80 -3.31 -12.77
C HIS A 63 -10.70 -4.16 -12.11
N PRO A 64 -9.84 -4.83 -12.91
CA PRO A 64 -8.72 -5.60 -12.37
C PRO A 64 -7.78 -4.71 -11.56
N ASP A 65 -7.64 -5.00 -10.25
CA ASP A 65 -6.72 -4.31 -9.36
C ASP A 65 -5.31 -4.90 -9.50
N VAL A 66 -4.42 -4.16 -10.15
CA VAL A 66 -3.00 -4.54 -10.37
C VAL A 66 -2.28 -4.81 -9.03
N ASN A 67 -2.76 -4.23 -7.93
CA ASN A 67 -2.18 -4.40 -6.60
C ASN A 67 -2.87 -5.48 -5.75
N ARG A 68 -3.85 -6.22 -6.29
CA ARG A 68 -4.67 -7.17 -5.51
C ARG A 68 -3.84 -8.14 -4.69
N ARG A 69 -2.79 -8.72 -5.27
CA ARG A 69 -1.90 -9.65 -4.56
C ARG A 69 -1.24 -8.99 -3.35
N LYS A 70 -0.61 -7.83 -3.55
CA LYS A 70 0.03 -7.06 -2.47
C LYS A 70 -0.98 -6.65 -1.39
N ASN A 71 -2.17 -6.24 -1.79
CA ASN A 71 -3.24 -5.86 -0.87
C ASN A 71 -3.70 -7.06 -0.01
N MET A 72 -3.78 -8.26 -0.58
CA MET A 72 -4.09 -9.48 0.16
C MET A 72 -2.95 -9.87 1.11
N GLU A 73 -1.70 -9.78 0.67
CA GLU A 73 -0.53 -10.01 1.53
C GLU A 73 -0.51 -9.04 2.73
N SER A 74 -0.80 -7.75 2.50
CA SER A 74 -0.93 -6.76 3.57
C SER A 74 -2.11 -7.04 4.52
N LEU A 75 -3.24 -7.52 3.99
CA LEU A 75 -4.40 -7.88 4.80
C LEU A 75 -4.09 -9.08 5.71
N VAL A 76 -3.43 -10.12 5.18
CA VAL A 76 -3.01 -11.30 5.96
C VAL A 76 -2.05 -10.88 7.08
N ALA A 77 -1.02 -10.10 6.77
CA ALA A 77 -0.07 -9.62 7.77
C ALA A 77 -0.75 -8.77 8.87
N ALA A 78 -1.80 -8.02 8.53
CA ALA A 78 -2.58 -7.26 9.51
C ALA A 78 -3.41 -8.18 10.43
N HIS A 79 -4.02 -9.24 9.90
CA HIS A 79 -4.69 -10.26 10.72
C HIS A 79 -3.72 -10.97 11.67
N GLU A 80 -2.54 -11.36 11.19
CA GLU A 80 -1.49 -11.99 12.00
C GLU A 80 -1.08 -11.06 13.15
N ARG A 81 -0.85 -9.77 12.87
CA ARG A 81 -0.52 -8.79 13.91
C ARG A 81 -1.61 -8.70 14.98
N LEU A 82 -2.87 -8.56 14.59
CA LEU A 82 -3.98 -8.47 15.55
C LEU A 82 -4.09 -9.75 16.39
N TRP A 83 -3.88 -10.92 15.77
CA TRP A 83 -3.91 -12.20 16.47
C TRP A 83 -2.80 -12.29 17.53
N LEU A 84 -1.55 -11.96 17.17
CA LEU A 84 -0.42 -11.98 18.09
C LEU A 84 -0.60 -11.01 19.28
N LEU A 85 -1.25 -9.88 19.07
CA LEU A 85 -1.55 -8.92 20.13
C LEU A 85 -2.61 -9.45 21.11
N ARG A 86 -3.57 -10.25 20.64
CA ARG A 86 -4.59 -10.89 21.50
C ARG A 86 -4.09 -12.16 22.20
N HIS A 87 -3.00 -12.75 21.69
CA HIS A 87 -2.42 -14.01 22.17
C HIS A 87 -0.93 -13.83 22.46
N PRO A 88 -0.57 -13.01 23.47
CA PRO A 88 0.84 -12.76 23.80
C PRO A 88 1.61 -14.04 24.13
N GLU A 89 0.94 -15.09 24.61
CA GLU A 89 1.50 -16.41 24.89
C GLU A 89 2.00 -17.16 23.65
N ALA A 90 1.47 -16.84 22.47
CA ALA A 90 1.87 -17.45 21.21
C ALA A 90 3.18 -16.89 20.63
N GLN A 91 3.73 -15.84 21.25
CA GLN A 91 5.02 -15.25 20.88
C GLN A 91 6.22 -15.95 21.56
N GLY A 92 5.96 -16.95 22.42
CA GLY A 92 6.95 -17.68 23.22
C GLY A 92 7.32 -19.05 22.68
#